data_AF-A0A435XV34-F1
#
_entry.id   AF-A0A435XV34-F1
#
_cell.length_a   1.000
_cell.length_b   1.000
_cell.length_c   1.000
_cell.angle_alpha   90.00
_cell.angle_beta   90.00
_cell.angle_gamma   90.00
#
_symmetry.space_group_name_H-M   'P 1'
#
loop_
_entity.id
_entity.type
_entity.pdbx_description
1 polymer ?
#
loop_
_entity_poly.entity_id
_entity_poly.type
_entity_poly.pdbx_seq_one_letter_code
_entity_poly.pdbx_strand_id
1 'polypeptide(L)' 'MAATATLAASSIESFRSIMRGEVLEPSSPSYDTTRIVWNGMIDRRPALIARCRS' A
#
# COMPACT_ATOMS: atom_id res chain seq x y z
N MET A 1 -13.20 -12.08 3.41
CA MET A 1 -12.71 -11.71 2.07
C MET A 1 -12.72 -10.19 1.97
N ALA A 2 -11.59 -9.52 2.21
CA ALA A 2 -11.50 -8.09 1.95
C ALA A 2 -11.30 -7.93 0.44
N ALA A 3 -12.24 -7.27 -0.23
CA ALA A 3 -12.11 -6.93 -1.65
C ALA A 3 -10.88 -6.03 -1.80
N THR A 4 -9.81 -6.57 -2.38
CA THR A 4 -8.70 -5.76 -2.84
C THR A 4 -9.26 -4.86 -3.93
N ALA A 5 -9.27 -3.55 -3.70
CA ALA A 5 -9.68 -2.62 -4.74
C ALA A 5 -8.73 -2.79 -5.94
N THR A 6 -9.27 -3.20 -7.08
CA THR A 6 -8.51 -3.24 -8.33
C THR A 6 -8.23 -1.81 -8.77
N LEU A 7 -6.99 -1.36 -8.57
CA LEU A 7 -6.52 -0.07 -9.06
C LEU A 7 -5.88 -0.27 -10.43
N ALA A 8 -6.12 0.66 -11.36
CA ALA A 8 -5.45 0.63 -12.65
C ALA A 8 -3.96 0.92 -12.46
N ALA A 9 -3.10 0.14 -13.11
CA ALA A 9 -1.64 0.30 -13.02
C ALA A 9 -1.19 1.72 -13.39
N SER A 10 -1.81 2.33 -14.41
CA SER A 10 -1.55 3.71 -14.83
C SER A 10 -1.88 4.74 -13.75
N SER A 11 -2.93 4.52 -12.96
CA SER A 11 -3.29 5.40 -11.84
C SER A 11 -2.29 5.28 -10.68
N ILE A 12 -1.82 4.07 -10.39
CA ILE A 12 -0.79 3.83 -9.36
C ILE A 12 0.54 4.51 -9.77
N GLU A 13 0.92 4.38 -11.03
CA GLU A 13 2.16 4.97 -11.56
C GLU A 13 2.10 6.50 -11.56
N SER A 14 0.96 7.08 -11.98
CA SER A 14 0.71 8.53 -11.89
C SER A 14 0.78 9.02 -10.44
N PHE A 15 0.20 8.27 -9.50
CA PHE A 15 0.25 8.60 -8.07
C PHE A 15 1.67 8.51 -7.50
N ARG A 16 2.42 7.46 -7.87
CA ARG A 16 3.83 7.31 -7.47
C ARG A 16 4.69 8.47 -7.97
N SER A 17 4.41 9.01 -9.16
CA SER A 17 5.16 10.14 -9.71
C SER A 17 4.97 11.45 -8.94
N ILE A 18 3.82 11.68 -8.31
CA ILE A 18 3.53 12.92 -7.56
C ILE A 18 3.86 12.80 -6.08
N MET A 19 4.03 11.58 -5.58
CA MET A 19 4.27 11.32 -4.17
C MET A 19 5.76 11.42 -3.84
N ARG A 20 6.10 12.21 -2.81
CA ARG A 20 7.49 12.33 -2.31
C ARG A 20 7.96 11.16 -1.45
N GLY A 21 7.05 10.23 -1.15
CA GLY A 21 7.26 9.11 -0.26
C GLY A 21 7.28 7.77 -0.97
N GLU A 22 7.18 6.69 -0.22
CA GLU A 22 7.11 5.34 -0.78
C GLU A 22 5.65 4.92 -1.02
N VAL A 23 5.38 4.37 -2.21
CA VAL A 23 4.10 3.75 -2.55
C VAL A 23 4.31 2.24 -2.68
N LEU A 24 3.80 1.48 -1.71
CA LEU A 24 3.92 0.03 -1.64
C LEU A 24 2.64 -0.65 -2.11
N GLU A 25 2.81 -1.62 -2.99
CA GLU A 25 1.76 -2.46 -3.54
C GLU A 25 1.80 -3.85 -2.89
N PRO A 26 0.74 -4.67 -2.94
CA PRO A 26 0.74 -6.03 -2.40
C PRO A 26 1.85 -6.93 -2.98
N SER A 27 2.40 -6.59 -4.14
CA SER A 27 3.55 -7.23 -4.78
C SER A 27 4.91 -6.78 -4.24
N SER A 28 4.96 -5.72 -3.44
CA SER A 28 6.20 -5.15 -2.91
C SER A 28 6.70 -5.97 -1.71
N PRO A 29 8.00 -6.27 -1.62
CA PRO A 29 8.55 -7.08 -0.52
C PRO A 29 8.37 -6.42 0.86
N SER A 30 8.32 -5.09 0.91
CA SER A 30 8.10 -4.32 2.14
C SER A 30 6.62 -4.21 2.53
N TYR A 31 5.67 -4.69 1.71
CA TYR A 31 4.24 -4.53 1.97
C TYR A 31 3.78 -5.31 3.21
N ASP A 32 4.20 -6.59 3.31
CA ASP A 32 3.79 -7.46 4.41
C ASP A 32 4.32 -7.00 5.77
N THR A 33 5.51 -6.40 5.80
CA THR A 33 6.06 -5.85 7.03
C THR A 33 5.44 -4.50 7.38
N THR A 34 5.10 -3.67 6.38
CA THR A 34 4.55 -2.32 6.60
C THR A 34 3.08 -2.35 6.99
N ARG A 35 2.30 -3.35 6.57
CA ARG A 35 0.87 -3.46 6.93
C ARG A 35 0.63 -3.86 8.39
N ILE A 36 1.66 -4.32 9.10
CA ILE A 36 1.54 -4.79 10.48
C ILE A 36 1.34 -3.58 11.40
N VAL A 37 0.22 -3.57 12.10
CA VAL A 37 -0.08 -2.62 13.16
C VAL A 37 0.19 -3.26 14.52
N TRP A 38 0.34 -2.45 15.55
CA TRP A 38 0.64 -2.92 16.91
C TRP A 38 -0.36 -3.97 17.43
N ASN A 39 -1.65 -3.82 17.10
CA ASN A 39 -2.64 -4.82 17.40
C ASN A 39 -2.57 -5.98 16.38
N GLY A 40 -1.83 -7.03 16.72
CA GLY A 40 -1.65 -8.22 15.89
C GLY A 40 -2.92 -9.02 15.59
N MET A 41 -4.05 -8.72 16.24
CA MET A 41 -5.35 -9.28 15.86
C MET A 41 -5.92 -8.65 14.58
N ILE A 42 -5.36 -7.52 14.13
CA ILE A 42 -5.80 -6.82 12.94
C ILE A 42 -4.96 -7.26 11.74
N ASP A 43 -5.45 -8.26 11.00
CA ASP A 43 -4.92 -8.65 9.69
C ASP A 43 -5.70 -7.96 8.56
N ARG A 44 -5.25 -6.77 8.16
CA ARG A 44 -5.81 -6.05 7.00
C ARG A 44 -4.81 -6.01 5.85
N ARG A 45 -5.34 -6.18 4.63
CA ARG A 45 -4.58 -6.19 3.37
C ARG A 45 -5.06 -5.04 2.47
N PRO A 46 -4.55 -3.81 2.67
CA PRO A 46 -4.92 -2.66 1.84
C PRO A 46 -4.45 -2.82 0.39
N ALA A 47 -5.17 -2.27 -0.59
CA ALA A 47 -4.75 -2.33 -1.99
C ALA A 47 -3.47 -1.53 -2.29
N LEU A 48 -3.17 -0.51 -1.49
CA LEU A 48 -2.00 0.35 -1.62
C LEU A 48 -1.61 0.90 -0.25
N ILE A 49 -0.32 1.01 0.03
CA ILE A 49 0.21 1.67 1.23
C ILE A 49 1.03 2.88 0.79
N ALA A 50 0.61 4.06 1.25
CA ALA A 50 1.25 5.33 0.97
C ALA A 50 2.04 5.80 2.21
N ARG A 51 3.39 5.72 2.17
CA ARG A 51 4.27 6.28 3.21
C ARG A 51 4.67 7.70 2.86
N CYS A 52 3.90 8.69 3.32
CA CYS A 52 4.20 10.10 3.09
C CYS A 52 5.52 10.52 3.77
N ARG A 53 6.34 11.27 3.04
CA ARG A 53 7.51 11.99 3.56
C ARG A 53 7.28 13.48 3.31
N SER A 54 7.27 14.27 4.39
CA SER A 54 7.11 15.74 4.38
C SER A 54 8.42 16.43 4.03
#